data_AF-A0A8H6QIY4-F1
#
_entry.id   AF-A0A8H6QIY4-F1
#
_cell.length_a   1.000
_cell.length_b   1.000
_cell.length_c   1.000
_cell.angle_alpha   90.00
_cell.angle_beta   90.00
_cell.angle_gamma   90.00
#
_symmetry.space_group_name_H-M   'P 1'
#
loop_
_entity.id
_entity.type
_entity.pdbx_description
1 polymer ?
#
loop_
_entity_poly.entity_id
_entity_poly.type
_entity_poly.pdbx_seq_one_letter_code
_entity_poly.pdbx_strand_id
1 'polypeptide(L)'
;MREADGIRIALEEQLTEGALRYRMKRAGEITGFEQVTKPYGLRYGAAKAFNDSPDVTNELQNVMLQHASIDTFVKHYSVGIHVDAQAIVRRLPAQKQLMRFAASMSRSIDPRRPYKLEDTSVVNKVSRMRDLQQRVCERKQLRDEKKRAFQQNFGDYLQQKKVKKELQRPARQALDGVERLEKEYKRATQSA
;
A
#
# COMPACT_ATOMS: atom_id res chain seq x y z
N MET A 1 3.21 -4.78 -6.43
CA MET A 1 4.20 -4.09 -7.28
C MET A 1 3.53 -3.36 -8.44
N ARG A 2 4.16 -2.29 -8.94
CA ARG A 2 3.69 -1.56 -10.12
C ARG A 2 4.34 -2.18 -11.35
N GLU A 3 3.55 -2.75 -12.23
CA GLU A 3 3.98 -3.38 -13.48
C GLU A 3 3.54 -2.53 -14.67
N ALA A 4 4.06 -2.86 -15.85
CA ALA A 4 3.76 -2.13 -17.08
C ALA A 4 2.26 -2.16 -17.45
N ASP A 5 1.52 -3.17 -16.98
CA ASP A 5 0.09 -3.38 -17.25
C ASP A 5 -0.83 -3.05 -16.07
N GLY A 6 -0.29 -2.71 -14.89
CA GLY A 6 -1.13 -2.39 -13.73
C GLY A 6 -0.45 -2.58 -12.38
N ILE A 7 -1.24 -2.99 -11.38
CA ILE A 7 -0.77 -3.29 -10.03
C ILE A 7 -0.90 -4.80 -9.83
N ARG A 8 0.22 -5.49 -9.62
CA ARG A 8 0.24 -6.89 -9.21
C ARG A 8 0.27 -7.00 -7.69
N ILE A 9 -0.51 -7.92 -7.14
CA ILE A 9 -0.38 -8.34 -5.73
C ILE A 9 0.73 -9.40 -5.68
N ALA A 10 1.82 -9.08 -4.99
CA ALA A 10 2.90 -10.03 -4.72
C ALA A 10 2.69 -10.54 -3.29
N LEU A 11 2.29 -11.81 -3.15
CA LEU A 11 2.04 -12.42 -1.85
C LEU A 11 3.34 -12.70 -1.08
N GLU A 12 4.44 -12.89 -1.80
CA GLU A 12 5.77 -13.17 -1.25
C GLU A 12 6.47 -11.93 -0.68
N GLU A 13 5.92 -10.73 -0.92
CA GLU A 13 6.56 -9.47 -0.55
C GLU A 13 5.82 -8.77 0.56
N GLN A 14 6.55 -8.32 1.57
CA GLN A 14 5.98 -7.49 2.62
C GLN A 14 5.58 -6.12 2.09
N LEU A 15 4.40 -5.67 2.53
CA LEU A 15 3.93 -4.33 2.20
C LEU A 15 4.82 -3.29 2.91
N THR A 16 5.33 -2.32 2.15
CA THR A 16 6.11 -1.23 2.76
C THR A 16 5.24 -0.32 3.62
N GLU A 17 5.84 0.26 4.66
CA GLU A 17 5.15 1.21 5.54
C GLU A 17 4.54 2.39 4.75
N GLY A 18 5.28 2.92 3.77
CA GLY A 18 4.81 4.00 2.91
C GLY A 18 3.56 3.60 2.10
N ALA A 19 3.52 2.38 1.56
CA ALA A 19 2.36 1.87 0.85
C ALA A 19 1.15 1.69 1.77
N LEU A 20 1.36 1.19 2.99
CA LEU A 20 0.31 1.07 4.01
C LEU A 20 -0.26 2.44 4.39
N ARG A 21 0.60 3.39 4.76
CA ARG A 21 0.20 4.76 5.14
C ARG A 21 -0.56 5.45 4.02
N TYR A 22 -0.10 5.31 2.78
CA TYR A 22 -0.81 5.86 1.62
C TYR A 22 -2.21 5.27 1.46
N ARG A 23 -2.34 3.94 1.54
CA ARG A 23 -3.64 3.26 1.43
C ARG A 23 -4.59 3.65 2.56
N MET A 24 -4.10 3.74 3.79
CA MET A 24 -4.89 4.16 4.95
C MET A 24 -5.37 5.61 4.83
N LYS A 25 -4.50 6.52 4.37
CA LYS A 25 -4.89 7.90 4.06
C LYS A 25 -6.05 7.94 3.06
N ARG A 26 -5.92 7.21 1.95
CA ARG A 26 -6.97 7.14 0.92
C ARG A 26 -8.27 6.54 1.45
N ALA A 27 -8.18 5.49 2.27
CA ALA A 27 -9.36 4.90 2.91
C ALA A 27 -10.06 5.92 3.82
N GLY A 28 -9.32 6.67 4.64
CA GLY A 28 -9.88 7.73 5.49
C GLY A 28 -10.56 8.85 4.71
N GLU A 29 -9.94 9.30 3.61
CA GLU A 29 -10.53 10.28 2.70
C GLU A 29 -11.84 9.75 2.07
N ILE A 30 -11.89 8.48 1.69
CA ILE A 30 -13.10 7.85 1.13
C ILE A 30 -14.20 7.80 2.19
N THR A 31 -13.88 7.34 3.41
CA THR A 31 -14.83 7.29 4.53
C THR A 31 -15.32 8.67 4.95
N GLY A 32 -14.53 9.73 4.69
CA GLY A 32 -14.89 11.11 5.02
C GLY A 32 -14.40 11.56 6.38
N PHE A 33 -13.33 10.95 6.89
CA PHE A 33 -12.67 11.46 8.07
C PHE A 33 -11.94 12.77 7.75
N GLU A 34 -12.10 13.78 8.60
CA GLU A 34 -11.37 15.05 8.50
C GLU A 34 -9.87 14.85 8.78
N GLN A 35 -9.54 13.99 9.74
CA GLN A 35 -8.16 13.68 10.10
C GLN A 35 -7.57 12.60 9.20
N VAL A 36 -6.29 12.77 8.84
CA VAL A 36 -5.54 11.77 8.07
C VAL A 36 -5.45 10.45 8.85
N THR A 37 -6.07 9.41 8.29
CA THR A 37 -6.04 8.07 8.87
C THR A 37 -4.65 7.47 8.76
N LYS A 38 -4.08 7.06 9.90
CA LYS A 38 -2.74 6.46 10.02
C LYS A 38 -2.82 5.19 10.88
N PRO A 39 -1.89 4.23 10.72
CA PRO A 39 -1.84 3.02 11.56
C PRO A 39 -1.91 3.34 13.06
N TYR A 40 -1.21 4.39 13.48
CA TYR A 40 -1.18 4.84 14.87
C TYR A 40 -2.57 5.18 15.43
N GLY A 41 -3.48 5.75 14.63
CA GLY A 41 -4.83 6.07 15.08
C GLY A 41 -5.67 4.83 15.44
N LEU A 42 -5.48 3.73 14.71
CA LEU A 42 -6.11 2.45 15.03
C LEU A 42 -5.55 1.85 16.32
N ARG A 43 -4.21 1.85 16.45
CA ARG A 43 -3.54 1.40 17.68
C ARG A 43 -3.99 2.25 18.88
N TYR A 44 -4.18 3.54 18.66
CA TYR A 44 -4.64 4.47 19.67
C TYR A 44 -6.07 4.18 20.14
N GLY A 45 -7.01 4.00 19.20
CA GLY A 45 -8.38 3.61 19.53
C GLY A 45 -8.46 2.25 20.22
N ALA A 46 -7.67 1.28 19.77
CA ALA A 46 -7.60 -0.06 20.38
C ALA A 46 -7.03 0.00 21.80
N ALA A 47 -5.94 0.74 22.01
CA ALA A 47 -5.32 0.88 23.32
C ALA A 47 -6.31 1.43 24.37
N LYS A 48 -7.09 2.46 24.02
CA LYS A 48 -8.16 2.98 24.89
C LYS A 48 -9.25 1.94 25.15
N ALA A 49 -9.70 1.23 24.11
CA ALA A 49 -10.71 0.19 24.27
C ALA A 49 -10.25 -0.96 25.18
N PHE A 50 -8.96 -1.31 25.13
CA PHE A 50 -8.36 -2.29 26.05
C PHE A 50 -8.33 -1.76 27.47
N ASN A 51 -7.92 -0.50 27.68
CA ASN A 51 -7.87 0.11 29.01
C ASN A 51 -9.23 0.18 29.71
N ASP A 52 -10.29 0.41 28.93
CA ASP A 52 -11.66 0.54 29.46
C ASP A 52 -12.36 -0.81 29.66
N SER A 53 -11.74 -1.91 29.23
CA SER A 53 -12.31 -3.25 29.32
C SER A 53 -12.01 -3.87 30.69
N PRO A 54 -13.03 -4.40 31.40
CA PRO A 54 -12.79 -5.13 32.65
C PRO A 54 -12.04 -6.44 32.43
N ASP A 55 -12.06 -6.98 31.21
CA ASP A 55 -11.45 -8.26 30.86
C ASP A 55 -9.96 -8.16 30.51
N VAL A 56 -9.41 -6.95 30.44
CA VAL A 56 -8.02 -6.73 30.01
C VAL A 56 -7.24 -6.08 31.15
N THR A 57 -6.30 -6.84 31.74
CA THR A 57 -5.39 -6.31 32.76
C THR A 57 -4.33 -5.40 32.13
N ASN A 58 -3.67 -4.58 32.94
CA ASN A 58 -2.58 -3.70 32.47
C ASN A 58 -1.41 -4.51 31.85
N GLU A 59 -1.09 -5.66 32.43
CA GLU A 59 -0.05 -6.56 31.92
C GLU A 59 -0.45 -7.14 30.57
N LEU A 60 -1.69 -7.61 30.44
CA LEU A 60 -2.21 -8.13 29.17
C LEU A 60 -2.26 -7.04 28.10
N GLN A 61 -2.69 -5.83 28.45
CA GLN A 61 -2.66 -4.68 27.56
C GLN A 61 -1.24 -4.39 27.05
N ASN A 62 -0.24 -4.40 27.94
CA ASN A 62 1.16 -4.19 27.58
C ASN A 62 1.68 -5.29 26.65
N VAL A 63 1.29 -6.55 26.85
CA VAL A 63 1.61 -7.65 25.92
C VAL A 63 0.96 -7.42 24.55
N MET A 64 -0.34 -7.10 24.51
CA MET A 64 -1.07 -6.84 23.26
C MET A 64 -0.51 -5.66 22.47
N LEU A 65 -0.11 -4.60 23.17
CA LEU A 65 0.47 -3.40 22.59
C LEU A 65 2.00 -3.44 22.49
N GLN A 66 2.65 -4.53 22.90
CA GLN A 66 4.12 -4.68 22.92
C GLN A 66 4.82 -3.51 23.64
N HIS A 67 4.29 -3.11 24.80
CA HIS A 67 4.89 -2.09 25.65
C HIS A 67 5.70 -2.75 26.76
N ALA A 68 6.85 -2.16 27.09
CA ALA A 68 7.66 -2.61 28.23
C ALA A 68 7.05 -2.21 29.58
N SER A 69 6.33 -1.10 29.63
CA SER A 69 5.63 -0.61 30.82
C SER A 69 4.35 0.13 30.45
N ILE A 70 3.46 0.26 31.44
CA ILE A 70 2.20 1.00 31.32
C ILE A 70 2.44 2.51 31.07
N ASP A 71 3.61 3.04 31.41
CA ASP A 71 3.95 4.46 31.19
C ASP A 71 3.89 4.83 29.71
N THR A 72 4.21 3.86 28.83
CA THR A 72 4.08 4.06 27.38
C THR A 72 2.62 4.31 27.00
N PHE A 73 1.69 3.57 27.61
CA PHE A 73 0.26 3.81 27.46
C PHE A 73 -0.14 5.19 27.99
N VAL A 74 0.24 5.51 29.23
CA VAL A 74 -0.13 6.78 29.87
C VAL A 74 0.35 7.99 29.03
N LYS A 75 1.60 7.95 28.56
CA LYS A 75 2.21 9.05 27.81
C LYS A 75 1.65 9.22 26.40
N HIS A 76 1.38 8.13 25.68
CA HIS A 76 1.09 8.18 24.25
C HIS A 76 -0.38 7.89 23.89
N TYR A 77 -1.12 7.25 24.78
CA TYR A 77 -2.44 6.68 24.51
C TYR A 77 -3.53 7.19 25.46
N SER A 78 -3.18 7.50 26.71
CA SER A 78 -4.12 8.06 27.71
C SER A 78 -4.41 9.56 27.54
N VAL A 79 -3.98 10.19 26.44
CA VAL A 79 -4.19 11.63 26.22
C VAL A 79 -5.68 11.94 25.96
N GLY A 80 -6.17 13.05 26.52
CA GLY A 80 -7.53 13.54 26.30
C GLY A 80 -8.62 12.94 27.21
N ILE A 81 -9.57 13.79 27.60
CA ILE A 81 -10.72 13.45 28.45
C ILE A 81 -11.77 12.74 27.59
N HIS A 82 -11.99 11.46 27.85
CA HIS A 82 -13.00 10.63 27.17
C HIS A 82 -14.11 10.17 28.11
N VAL A 83 -14.03 10.59 29.39
CA VAL A 83 -15.07 10.37 30.40
C VAL A 83 -16.10 11.48 30.36
N ASP A 84 -17.33 11.16 30.73
CA ASP A 84 -18.41 12.13 30.87
C ASP A 84 -18.26 12.90 32.19
N ALA A 85 -17.41 13.93 32.18
CA ALA A 85 -17.10 14.71 33.37
C ALA A 85 -18.34 15.41 33.96
N GLN A 86 -19.29 15.81 33.11
CA GLN A 86 -20.53 16.45 33.55
C GLN A 86 -21.43 15.46 34.30
N ALA A 87 -21.58 14.23 33.81
CA ALA A 87 -22.34 13.21 34.50
C ALA A 87 -21.71 12.88 35.87
N ILE A 88 -20.38 12.83 35.97
CA ILE A 88 -19.67 12.63 37.24
C ILE A 88 -20.01 13.74 38.25
N VAL A 89 -19.86 15.01 37.85
CA VAL A 89 -20.14 16.17 38.73
C VAL A 89 -21.60 16.17 39.18
N ARG A 90 -22.52 15.78 38.29
CA ARG A 90 -23.96 15.75 38.57
C ARG A 90 -24.45 14.46 39.22
N ARG A 91 -23.56 13.48 39.47
CA ARG A 91 -23.90 12.13 39.95
C ARG A 91 -24.95 11.43 39.09
N LEU A 92 -24.86 11.63 37.78
CA LEU A 92 -25.70 10.98 36.77
C LEU A 92 -24.95 9.80 36.12
N PRO A 93 -25.67 8.84 35.52
CA PRO A 93 -25.03 7.80 34.73
C PRO A 93 -24.30 8.40 33.52
N ALA A 94 -23.03 8.03 33.35
CA ALA A 94 -22.18 8.54 32.27
C ALA A 94 -22.63 8.05 30.89
N GLN A 95 -22.73 8.94 29.92
CA GLN A 95 -23.09 8.62 28.54
C GLN A 95 -21.87 8.14 27.73
N LYS A 96 -21.32 6.98 28.10
CA LYS A 96 -20.07 6.45 27.53
C LYS A 96 -20.08 6.32 26.00
N GLN A 97 -21.19 5.88 25.41
CA GLN A 97 -21.31 5.72 23.96
C GLN A 97 -21.28 7.06 23.22
N LEU A 98 -22.00 8.06 23.74
CA LEU A 98 -22.01 9.40 23.15
C LEU A 98 -20.62 10.04 23.25
N MET A 99 -19.98 9.95 24.42
CA MET A 99 -18.62 10.43 24.62
C MET A 99 -17.63 9.74 23.67
N ARG A 100 -17.72 8.42 23.53
CA ARG A 100 -16.88 7.66 22.61
C ARG A 100 -17.09 8.09 21.17
N PHE A 101 -18.34 8.28 20.74
CA PHE A 101 -18.64 8.78 19.38
C PHE A 101 -18.08 10.18 19.16
N ALA A 102 -18.35 11.12 20.08
CA ALA A 102 -17.90 12.50 20.01
C ALA A 102 -16.36 12.65 20.10
N ALA A 103 -15.67 11.72 20.77
CA ALA A 103 -14.21 11.69 20.84
C ALA A 103 -13.56 10.86 19.72
N SER A 104 -14.34 10.15 18.91
CA SER A 104 -13.83 9.33 17.81
C SER A 104 -13.60 10.13 16.53
N MET A 105 -12.83 9.53 15.61
CA MET A 105 -12.68 10.06 14.25
C MET A 105 -14.01 10.14 13.50
N SER A 106 -14.98 9.29 13.84
CA SER A 106 -16.30 9.25 13.21
C SER A 106 -17.13 10.51 13.44
N ARG A 107 -16.81 11.33 14.45
CA ARG A 107 -17.46 12.64 14.65
C ARG A 107 -17.39 13.52 13.39
N SER A 108 -16.31 13.39 12.62
CA SER A 108 -16.07 14.20 11.42
C SER A 108 -16.80 13.70 10.17
N ILE A 109 -17.46 12.53 10.22
CA ILE A 109 -18.22 12.02 9.09
C ILE A 109 -19.47 12.89 8.92
N ASP A 110 -19.54 13.61 7.80
CA ASP A 110 -20.74 14.33 7.39
C ASP A 110 -21.75 13.34 6.75
N PRO A 111 -22.94 13.14 7.35
CA PRO A 111 -23.98 12.28 6.79
C PRO A 111 -24.48 12.71 5.41
N ARG A 112 -24.32 13.99 5.05
CA ARG A 112 -24.73 14.55 3.75
C ARG A 112 -23.67 14.39 2.67
N ARG A 113 -22.48 13.91 3.02
CA ARG A 113 -21.39 13.73 2.05
C ARG A 113 -21.76 12.63 1.03
N PRO A 114 -21.78 12.94 -0.28
CA PRO A 114 -22.03 11.93 -1.29
C PRO A 114 -20.96 10.85 -1.25
N TYR A 115 -21.34 9.61 -0.90
CA TYR A 115 -20.43 8.46 -0.79
C TYR A 115 -20.69 7.39 -1.87
N LYS A 116 -21.85 7.47 -2.53
CA LYS A 116 -22.26 6.56 -3.60
C LYS A 116 -22.71 7.38 -4.81
N LEU A 117 -22.24 6.98 -5.97
CA LEU A 117 -22.76 7.47 -7.25
C LEU A 117 -23.77 6.42 -7.75
N GLU A 118 -25.02 6.82 -7.96
CA GLU A 118 -26.05 5.91 -8.48
C GLU A 118 -25.77 5.53 -9.95
N ASP A 119 -25.24 6.48 -10.74
CA ASP A 119 -24.79 6.23 -12.10
C ASP A 119 -23.29 6.55 -12.24
N THR A 120 -22.48 5.49 -12.32
CA THR A 120 -21.03 5.61 -12.51
C THR A 120 -20.65 5.96 -13.96
N SER A 121 -21.58 5.84 -14.92
CA SER A 121 -21.33 6.18 -16.33
C SER A 121 -21.05 7.67 -16.52
N VAL A 122 -21.60 8.52 -15.64
CA VAL A 122 -21.39 9.97 -15.66
C VAL A 122 -19.94 10.34 -15.35
N VAL A 123 -19.24 9.54 -14.53
CA VAL A 123 -17.82 9.77 -14.19
C VAL A 123 -16.97 9.71 -15.46
N ASN A 124 -17.24 8.75 -16.35
CA ASN A 124 -16.52 8.60 -17.61
C ASN A 124 -16.77 9.77 -18.58
N LYS A 125 -17.86 10.53 -18.39
CA LYS A 125 -18.19 11.70 -19.22
C LYS A 125 -17.44 12.97 -18.78
N VAL A 126 -16.90 13.01 -17.57
CA VAL A 126 -16.12 14.14 -17.05
C VAL A 126 -14.88 14.35 -17.94
N SER A 127 -14.66 15.59 -18.39
CA SER A 127 -13.55 15.97 -19.28
C SER A 127 -12.20 15.46 -18.79
N ARG A 128 -11.88 15.70 -17.50
CA ARG A 128 -10.64 15.21 -16.87
C ARG A 128 -10.48 13.68 -16.91
N MET A 129 -11.59 12.93 -16.83
CA MET A 129 -11.54 11.47 -16.91
C MET A 129 -11.28 11.00 -18.33
N ARG A 130 -11.88 11.65 -19.34
CA ARG A 130 -11.57 11.40 -20.75
C ARG A 130 -10.10 11.68 -21.06
N ASP A 131 -9.55 12.80 -20.59
CA ASP A 131 -8.13 13.14 -20.78
C ASP A 131 -7.18 12.12 -20.14
N LEU A 132 -7.58 11.57 -19.00
CA LEU A 132 -6.81 10.54 -18.31
C LEU A 132 -6.91 9.19 -19.02
N GLN A 133 -8.10 8.81 -19.49
CA GLN A 133 -8.30 7.61 -20.29
C GLN A 133 -7.48 7.67 -21.58
N GLN A 134 -7.51 8.80 -22.30
CA GLN A 134 -6.72 9.00 -23.51
C GLN A 134 -5.22 8.83 -23.23
N ARG A 135 -4.70 9.49 -22.19
CA ARG A 135 -3.30 9.34 -21.77
C ARG A 135 -2.92 7.91 -21.40
N VAL A 136 -3.84 7.15 -20.80
CA VAL A 136 -3.61 5.73 -20.49
C VAL A 136 -3.54 4.92 -21.80
N CYS A 137 -4.44 5.16 -22.75
CA CYS A 137 -4.43 4.51 -24.06
C CYS A 137 -3.14 4.80 -24.84
N GLU A 138 -2.74 6.07 -24.94
CA GLU A 138 -1.51 6.49 -25.61
C GLU A 138 -0.27 5.81 -24.99
N ARG A 139 -0.20 5.75 -23.65
CA ARG A 139 0.90 5.08 -22.95
C ARG A 139 0.92 3.57 -23.21
N LYS A 140 -0.25 2.93 -23.29
CA LYS A 140 -0.35 1.49 -23.63
C LYS A 140 0.13 1.25 -25.06
N GLN A 141 -0.32 2.06 -26.02
CA GLN A 141 0.11 1.96 -27.42
C GLN A 141 1.62 2.13 -27.55
N LEU A 142 2.19 3.20 -26.99
CA LEU A 142 3.63 3.45 -26.97
C LEU A 142 4.43 2.29 -26.36
N ARG A 143 3.94 1.72 -25.27
CA ARG A 143 4.57 0.57 -24.61
C ARG A 143 4.53 -0.66 -25.52
N ASP A 144 3.39 -0.94 -26.15
CA ASP A 144 3.21 -2.11 -27.01
C ASP A 144 4.00 -1.97 -28.32
N GLU A 145 4.12 -0.76 -28.86
CA GLU A 145 5.01 -0.44 -29.99
C GLU A 145 6.48 -0.64 -29.62
N LYS A 146 6.94 -0.09 -28.50
CA LYS A 146 8.31 -0.31 -28.02
C LYS A 146 8.60 -1.79 -27.77
N LYS A 147 7.64 -2.53 -27.23
CA LYS A 147 7.74 -3.98 -27.04
C LYS A 147 7.88 -4.72 -28.37
N ARG A 148 7.07 -4.36 -29.38
CA ARG A 148 7.15 -4.92 -30.74
C ARG A 148 8.48 -4.59 -31.43
N ALA A 149 8.91 -3.33 -31.39
CA ALA A 149 10.19 -2.91 -31.97
C ALA A 149 11.38 -3.63 -31.31
N PHE A 150 11.35 -3.79 -29.99
CA PHE A 150 12.37 -4.55 -29.26
C PHE A 150 12.36 -6.03 -29.66
N GLN A 151 11.19 -6.64 -29.82
CA GLN A 151 11.07 -8.02 -30.29
C GLN A 151 11.50 -8.20 -31.76
N GLN A 152 11.28 -7.22 -32.63
CA GLN A 152 11.75 -7.29 -34.02
C GLN A 152 13.27 -7.16 -34.11
N ASN A 153 13.86 -6.19 -33.40
CA ASN A 153 15.30 -5.92 -33.47
C ASN A 153 16.16 -6.92 -32.69
N PHE A 154 15.61 -7.51 -31.63
CA PHE A 154 16.35 -8.39 -30.71
C PHE A 154 15.63 -9.72 -30.43
N GLY A 155 14.66 -10.10 -31.27
CA GLY A 155 13.87 -11.33 -31.11
C GLY A 155 14.74 -12.58 -31.10
N ASP A 156 15.67 -12.67 -32.05
CA ASP A 156 16.62 -13.79 -32.15
C ASP A 156 17.57 -13.85 -30.95
N TYR A 157 18.05 -12.68 -30.49
CA TYR A 157 18.86 -12.58 -29.28
C TYR A 157 18.10 -13.06 -28.03
N LEU A 158 16.81 -12.71 -27.92
CA LEU A 158 15.95 -13.18 -26.82
C LEU A 158 15.71 -14.70 -26.89
N GLN A 159 15.46 -15.24 -28.08
CA GLN A 159 15.29 -16.68 -28.32
C GLN A 159 16.55 -17.44 -27.91
N GLN A 160 17.72 -17.03 -28.41
CA GLN A 160 19.01 -17.62 -28.04
C GLN A 160 19.27 -17.56 -26.54
N LYS A 161 18.96 -16.43 -25.89
CA LYS A 161 19.13 -16.25 -24.44
C LYS A 161 18.15 -17.10 -23.63
N LYS A 162 16.94 -17.36 -24.15
CA LYS A 162 15.95 -18.26 -23.56
C LYS A 162 16.40 -19.72 -23.64
N VAL A 163 16.82 -20.17 -24.83
CA VAL A 163 17.37 -21.51 -25.06
C VAL A 163 18.61 -21.75 -24.19
N LYS A 164 19.54 -20.77 -24.13
CA LYS A 164 20.70 -20.80 -23.22
C LYS A 164 20.29 -20.87 -21.75
N LYS A 165 19.17 -20.26 -21.36
CA LYS A 165 18.58 -20.35 -20.01
C LYS A 165 17.82 -21.65 -19.74
N GLU A 166 17.60 -22.51 -20.73
CA GLU A 166 16.94 -23.81 -20.57
C GLU A 166 17.95 -24.98 -20.57
N LEU A 167 19.14 -24.77 -21.15
CA LEU A 167 20.26 -25.73 -21.13
C LEU A 167 20.70 -26.14 -19.72
N GLN A 168 21.24 -27.34 -19.53
CA GLN A 168 21.84 -27.72 -18.24
C GLN A 168 23.10 -26.89 -17.94
N ARG A 169 23.43 -26.68 -16.65
CA ARG A 169 24.55 -25.83 -16.19
C ARG A 169 25.90 -26.10 -16.93
N PRO A 170 26.33 -27.36 -17.14
CA PRO A 170 27.61 -27.64 -17.82
C PRO A 170 27.61 -27.14 -19.27
N ALA A 171 26.51 -27.36 -19.99
CA ALA A 171 26.38 -26.97 -21.39
C ALA A 171 26.36 -25.44 -21.57
N ARG A 172 25.80 -24.69 -20.60
CA ARG A 172 25.87 -23.21 -20.60
C ARG A 172 27.29 -22.69 -20.45
N GLN A 173 28.07 -23.28 -19.54
CA GLN A 173 29.46 -22.87 -19.29
C GLN A 173 30.37 -23.15 -20.48
N ALA A 174 30.16 -24.28 -21.18
CA ALA A 174 30.87 -24.59 -22.42
C ALA A 174 30.57 -23.55 -23.52
N LEU A 175 29.29 -23.19 -23.70
CA LEU A 175 28.89 -22.13 -24.64
C LEU A 175 29.50 -20.76 -24.31
N ASP A 176 29.56 -20.38 -23.04
CA ASP A 176 30.21 -19.14 -22.59
C ASP A 176 31.71 -19.12 -22.91
N GLY A 177 32.38 -20.28 -22.82
CA GLY A 177 33.79 -20.45 -23.18
C GLY A 177 34.04 -20.25 -24.67
N VAL A 178 33.21 -20.86 -25.53
CA VAL A 178 33.28 -20.69 -26.99
C VAL A 178 33.05 -19.24 -27.39
N GLU A 179 32.05 -18.57 -26.79
CA GLU A 179 31.77 -17.15 -27.06
C GLU A 179 32.94 -16.21 -26.70
N ARG A 180 33.75 -16.55 -25.69
CA ARG A 180 34.95 -15.78 -25.33
C ARG A 180 36.05 -15.95 -26.37
N LEU A 181 36.33 -17.19 -26.75
CA LEU A 181 37.36 -17.51 -27.74
C LEU A 181 37.05 -16.87 -29.10
N GLU A 182 35.78 -16.88 -29.54
CA GLU A 182 35.38 -16.19 -30.77
C GLU A 182 35.59 -14.67 -30.71
N LYS A 183 35.35 -14.05 -29.55
CA LYS A 183 35.58 -12.60 -29.36
C LYS A 183 37.05 -12.26 -29.38
N GLU A 184 37.90 -13.10 -28.77
CA GLU A 184 39.36 -12.94 -28.81
C GLU A 184 39.88 -13.08 -30.25
N TYR A 185 39.41 -14.08 -30.99
CA TYR A 185 39.77 -14.29 -32.40
C TYR A 185 39.35 -13.12 -33.31
N LYS A 186 38.12 -12.61 -33.15
CA LYS A 186 37.62 -11.44 -33.92
C LYS A 186 38.39 -10.15 -33.64
N ARG A 187 38.83 -9.95 -32.39
CA ARG A 187 39.67 -8.79 -32.02
C ARG A 187 41.06 -8.88 -32.62
N ALA A 188 41.65 -10.06 -32.62
CA ALA A 188 42.96 -10.31 -33.23
C ALA A 188 42.96 -10.10 -34.75
N THR A 189 41.87 -10.46 -35.43
CA THR A 189 41.73 -10.32 -36.89
C THR A 189 41.32 -8.92 -37.36
N GLN A 190 40.77 -8.07 -36.49
CA GLN A 190 40.48 -6.65 -36.80
C GLN A 190 41.65 -5.70 -36.50
N SER A 191 42.71 -6.19 -35.86
CA SER A 191 43.89 -5.39 -35.47
C SER A 191 45.12 -5.64 -36.37
N ALA A 192 44.93 -6.38 -37.48
CA ALA A 192 45.91 -6.67 -38.52
C ALA A 192 45.48 -6.02 -39.83
#